data_AF-A0A212F920-F1
#
_entry.id   AF-A0A212F920-F1
#
_cell.length_a   1.000
_cell.length_b   1.000
_cell.length_c   1.000
_cell.angle_alpha   90.00
_cell.angle_beta   90.00
_cell.angle_gamma   90.00
#
_symmetry.space_group_name_H-M   'P 1'
#
loop_
_entity.id
_entity.type
_entity.pdbx_description
1 polymer ?
#
loop_
_entity_poly.entity_id
_entity_poly.type
_entity_poly.pdbx_seq_one_letter_code
_entity_poly.pdbx_strand_id
1 'polypeptide(L)' 'MKDPFSPPGNGEILIMGADCAICEEPVCVDKQCSLFYLKTYCLECVKKTVDKLPQEITNKLKKKS' A
#
# COMPACT_ATOMS: atom_id res chain seq x y z
N MET A 1 13.66 -27.56 -18.31
CA MET A 1 12.94 -26.49 -19.05
C MET A 1 12.43 -25.51 -18.00
N LYS A 2 12.79 -24.22 -18.08
CA LYS A 2 12.29 -23.21 -17.12
C LYS A 2 10.89 -22.80 -17.60
N ASP A 3 9.93 -22.74 -16.69
CA ASP A 3 8.55 -22.40 -17.03
C ASP A 3 8.50 -20.95 -17.58
N PRO A 4 7.91 -20.71 -18.77
CA PRO A 4 7.90 -19.40 -19.43
C PRO A 4 6.95 -18.38 -18.78
N PHE A 5 6.11 -18.80 -17.84
CA PHE A 5 5.23 -17.96 -17.03
C PHE A 5 5.82 -17.64 -15.65
N SER A 6 6.97 -18.22 -15.30
CA SER A 6 7.66 -17.87 -14.07
C SER A 6 8.15 -16.43 -14.14
N PRO A 7 7.93 -15.62 -13.09
CA PRO A 7 8.41 -14.26 -13.05
C PRO A 7 9.94 -14.17 -13.22
N PRO A 8 10.44 -13.13 -13.92
CA PRO A 8 11.87 -12.91 -14.06
C PRO A 8 12.53 -12.57 -12.71
N GLY A 9 13.84 -12.80 -12.59
CA GLY A 9 14.61 -12.49 -11.36
C GLY A 9 14.36 -13.48 -10.20
N ASN A 10 14.39 -12.98 -8.97
CA ASN A 10 14.19 -13.76 -7.73
C ASN A 10 12.71 -14.11 -7.44
N GLY A 11 11.82 -13.91 -8.42
CA GLY A 11 10.37 -14.07 -8.24
C GLY A 11 9.68 -12.89 -7.56
N GLU A 12 10.36 -11.75 -7.45
CA GLU A 12 9.80 -10.52 -6.90
C GLU A 12 8.99 -9.80 -8.00
N ILE A 13 7.66 -9.81 -7.85
CA ILE A 13 6.74 -9.09 -8.73
C ILE A 13 6.14 -7.93 -7.94
N LEU A 14 6.20 -6.73 -8.51
CA LEU A 14 5.41 -5.60 -8.01
C LEU A 14 3.98 -5.71 -8.54
N ILE A 15 3.02 -5.89 -7.63
CA ILE A 15 1.60 -5.93 -7.99
C ILE A 15 0.98 -4.57 -7.66
N MET A 16 0.53 -3.87 -8.70
CA MET A 16 -0.23 -2.63 -8.56
C MET A 16 -1.61 -2.92 -7.99
N GLY A 17 -2.05 -2.10 -7.05
CA GLY A 17 -3.33 -2.20 -6.37
C GLY A 17 -4.36 -1.25 -6.99
N ALA A 18 -4.56 -0.10 -6.34
CA ALA A 18 -5.54 0.91 -6.73
C ALA A 18 -4.92 2.31 -6.68
N ASP A 19 -5.65 3.31 -7.16
CA ASP A 19 -5.24 4.71 -7.05
C ASP A 19 -5.46 5.23 -5.63
N CYS A 20 -4.53 6.05 -5.17
CA CYS A 20 -4.63 6.72 -3.88
C CYS A 20 -5.81 7.69 -3.88
N ALA A 21 -6.73 7.57 -2.93
CA ALA A 21 -7.91 8.43 -2.85
C ALA A 21 -7.62 9.90 -2.46
N ILE A 22 -6.36 10.29 -2.27
CA ILE A 22 -5.94 11.67 -1.97
C ILE A 22 -5.16 12.28 -3.15
N CYS A 23 -4.16 11.57 -3.66
CA CYS A 23 -3.28 12.09 -4.72
C CYS A 23 -3.52 11.46 -6.09
N GLU A 24 -4.43 10.51 -6.21
CA GLU A 24 -4.83 9.81 -7.45
C GLU A 24 -3.69 9.03 -8.15
N GLU A 25 -2.52 8.96 -7.53
CA GLU A 25 -1.40 8.15 -8.00
C GLU A 25 -1.62 6.65 -7.74
N PRO A 26 -1.23 5.77 -8.67
CA PRO A 26 -1.37 4.33 -8.53
C PRO A 26 -0.40 3.79 -7.45
N VAL A 27 -0.89 2.91 -6.57
CA VAL A 27 -0.06 2.32 -5.50
C VAL A 27 -0.13 0.80 -5.48
N CYS A 28 0.95 0.15 -5.02
CA CYS A 28 0.97 -1.31 -4.93
C CYS A 28 0.02 -1.87 -3.85
N VAL A 29 -0.36 -3.14 -4.04
CA VAL A 29 -1.29 -3.88 -3.16
C VAL A 29 -0.69 -4.20 -1.79
N ASP A 30 0.65 -4.14 -1.67
CA ASP A 30 1.33 -4.47 -0.42
C ASP A 30 1.04 -3.42 0.68
N LYS A 31 0.96 -3.88 1.92
CA LYS A 31 0.76 -3.04 3.10
C LYS A 31 1.94 -2.12 3.40
N GLN A 32 3.08 -2.33 2.74
CA GLN A 32 4.26 -1.48 2.78
C GLN A 32 4.16 -0.25 1.85
N CYS A 33 3.17 -0.21 0.95
CA CYS A 33 2.97 0.91 0.02
C CYS A 33 1.58 1.52 0.12
N SER A 34 0.57 0.75 0.53
CA SER A 34 -0.79 1.23 0.65
C SER A 34 -1.48 0.80 1.95
N LEU A 35 -2.51 1.58 2.31
CA LEU A 35 -3.42 1.29 3.41
C LEU A 35 -4.85 1.32 2.87
N PHE A 36 -5.61 0.26 3.11
CA PHE A 36 -7.05 0.23 2.86
C PHE A 36 -7.83 0.50 4.14
N TYR A 37 -8.84 1.37 4.03
CA TYR A 37 -9.87 1.55 5.06
C TYR A 37 -11.27 1.56 4.44
N LEU A 38 -11.70 2.72 3.92
CA LEU A 38 -12.88 2.84 3.04
C LEU A 38 -12.47 2.96 1.57
N LYS A 39 -11.26 3.51 1.35
CA LYS A 39 -10.58 3.61 0.07
C LYS A 39 -9.10 3.25 0.27
N THR A 40 -8.35 3.13 -0.82
CA THR A 40 -6.91 2.91 -0.80
C THR A 40 -6.17 4.24 -0.71
N TYR A 41 -5.15 4.30 0.15
CA TYR A 41 -4.31 5.48 0.34
C TYR A 41 -2.84 5.08 0.29
N CYS A 42 -2.00 5.89 -0.35
CA CYS A 42 -0.55 5.73 -0.28
C CYS A 42 -0.06 6.06 1.14
N LEU A 43 1.03 5.41 1.59
CA LEU A 43 1.54 5.65 2.94
C LEU A 43 1.95 7.10 3.19
N GLU A 44 2.45 7.80 2.16
CA GLU A 44 2.82 9.22 2.28
C GLU A 44 1.61 10.11 2.57
N CYS A 45 0.48 9.85 1.90
CA CYS A 45 -0.77 10.56 2.18
C CYS A 45 -1.30 10.21 3.58
N VAL A 46 -1.24 8.93 3.97
CA VAL A 46 -1.65 8.49 5.32
C VAL A 46 -0.86 9.19 6.41
N LYS A 47 0.47 9.30 6.28
CA LYS A 47 1.33 9.98 7.26
C LYS A 47 0.96 11.47 7.38
N LYS A 48 0.68 12.15 6.27
CA LYS A 48 0.29 13.57 6.25
C LYS A 48 -1.10 13.82 6.86
N THR A 49 -1.97 12.82 6.86
CA THR A 49 -3.35 12.94 7.38
C THR A 49 -3.59 12.11 8.64
N VAL A 50 -2.54 11.62 9.29
CA VAL A 50 -2.66 10.63 10.38
C VAL A 50 -3.52 11.14 11.55
N ASP A 51 -3.47 12.45 11.82
CA ASP A 51 -4.23 13.10 12.89
C ASP A 51 -5.73 13.23 12.58
N LYS A 52 -6.11 13.07 11.30
CA LYS A 52 -7.51 13.10 10.83
C LYS A 52 -8.11 11.70 10.72
N LEU A 53 -7.31 10.64 10.93
CA LEU A 53 -7.78 9.27 10.84
C LEU A 53 -8.38 8.82 12.19
N PRO A 54 -9.38 7.92 12.17
CA PRO A 54 -9.88 7.29 13.39
C PRO A 54 -8.74 6.67 14.22
N GLN A 55 -8.81 6.78 15.55
CA GLN A 55 -7.79 6.27 16.47
C GLN A 55 -7.42 4.80 16.23
N GLU A 56 -8.39 3.96 15.83
CA GLU A 56 -8.15 2.56 15.51
C GLU A 56 -7.11 2.37 14.40
N ILE A 57 -7.15 3.23 13.38
CA ILE A 57 -6.21 3.20 12.25
C ILE A 57 -4.86 3.74 12.70
N THR A 58 -4.87 4.87 13.41
CA THR A 58 -3.64 5.51 13.91
C THR A 58 -2.85 4.57 14.82
N ASN A 59 -3.53 3.76 15.64
CA ASN A 59 -2.89 2.75 16.47
C ASN A 59 -2.28 1.58 15.67
N LYS A 60 -2.92 1.17 14.56
CA LYS A 60 -2.39 0.14 13.65
C LYS A 60 -1.14 0.63 12.89
N LEU A 61 -1.06 1.92 12.60
CA LEU A 61 0.12 2.55 11.98
C LEU A 61 1.29 2.65 12.96
N LYS A 62 1.04 3.08 14.20
CA LYS A 62 2.07 3.24 15.24
C LYS A 62 2.71 1.93 15.70
N LYS A 63 1.97 0.81 15.66
CA LYS A 63 2.50 -0.52 16.03
C LYS A 63 3.45 -1.14 15.00
N LYS A 64 3.61 -0.52 13.84
CA LYS A 64 4.47 -1.00 12.73
C LYS A 64 5.75 -0.17 12.54
N SER A 65 6.03 0.79 13.43
CA SER A 65 7.29 1.55 13.46
C SER A 65 8.30 0.92 14.40
#